data_AF-A0A916DKI4-F1
#
_entry.id   AF-A0A916DKI4-F1
#
_cell.length_a   1.000
_cell.length_b   1.000
_cell.length_c   1.000
_cell.angle_alpha   90.00
_cell.angle_beta   90.00
_cell.angle_gamma   90.00
#
_symmetry.space_group_name_H-M   'P 1'
#
loop_
_entity.id
_entity.type
_entity.pdbx_description
1 polymer ?
#
loop_
_entity_poly.entity_id
_entity_poly.type
_entity_poly.pdbx_seq_one_letter_code
_entity_poly.pdbx_strand_id
1 'polypeptide(L)'
;MGLRFLRIAVVYLMVGAALGLYMGMTQKFTLAPVHAHLLLLGWASLALAGIVYHLYPAAGATRLAKAHFWIHNLVLPLFMIALAVFLSGNPGAGPVVGLLAIAMLAGLVCLAVNVLVNARAAG
;
A
#
# COMPACT_ATOMS: atom_id res chain seq x y z
N MET A 1 -4.78 15.94 3.98
CA MET A 1 -4.55 14.67 3.25
C MET A 1 -4.78 13.43 4.10
N GLY A 2 -4.45 13.44 5.40
CA GLY A 2 -4.54 12.26 6.27
C GLY A 2 -5.87 11.49 6.25
N LEU A 3 -7.02 12.18 6.29
CA LEU A 3 -8.33 11.51 6.27
C LEU A 3 -8.62 10.75 4.97
N ARG A 4 -8.08 11.21 3.82
CA ARG A 4 -8.24 10.50 2.53
C ARG A 4 -7.47 9.19 2.53
N PHE A 5 -6.25 9.20 3.08
CA PHE A 5 -5.44 7.99 3.29
C PHE A 5 -6.18 6.99 4.17
N LEU A 6 -6.75 7.44 5.28
CA LEU A 6 -7.48 6.56 6.20
C LEU A 6 -8.72 5.94 5.55
N ARG A 7 -9.51 6.72 4.79
CA ARG A 7 -10.67 6.19 4.06
C ARG A 7 -10.27 5.10 3.06
N ILE A 8 -9.20 5.32 2.30
CA ILE A 8 -8.68 4.34 1.34
C ILE A 8 -8.14 3.11 2.05
N ALA A 9 -7.41 3.30 3.16
CA ALA A 9 -6.90 2.21 3.98
C ALA A 9 -8.05 1.28 4.42
N VAL A 10 -9.16 1.83 4.93
CA VAL A 10 -10.33 1.03 5.35
C VAL A 10 -10.87 0.18 4.19
N VAL A 11 -10.89 0.71 2.95
CA VAL A 11 -11.30 -0.08 1.79
C VAL A 11 -10.35 -1.26 1.56
N TYR A 12 -9.03 -1.04 1.61
CA TYR A 12 -8.05 -2.12 1.49
C TYR A 12 -8.13 -3.13 2.64
N LEU A 13 -8.45 -2.70 3.85
CA LEU A 13 -8.73 -3.59 4.98
C LEU A 13 -9.90 -4.51 4.67
N MET A 14 -11.02 -3.97 4.18
CA MET A 14 -12.20 -4.77 3.84
C MET A 14 -11.90 -5.77 2.73
N VAL A 15 -11.19 -5.35 1.67
CA VAL A 15 -10.81 -6.24 0.55
C VAL A 15 -9.84 -7.32 1.03
N GLY A 16 -8.82 -6.95 1.81
CA GLY A 16 -7.85 -7.89 2.38
C GLY A 16 -8.52 -8.90 3.31
N ALA A 17 -9.39 -8.44 4.22
CA ALA A 17 -10.13 -9.30 5.13
C ALA A 17 -11.08 -10.26 4.39
N ALA A 18 -11.81 -9.78 3.38
CA ALA A 18 -12.67 -10.62 2.55
C ALA A 18 -11.87 -11.71 1.82
N LEU A 19 -10.70 -11.37 1.27
CA LEU A 19 -9.79 -12.35 0.65
C LEU A 19 -9.28 -13.37 1.67
N GLY A 20 -8.94 -12.93 2.89
CA GLY A 20 -8.53 -13.81 3.98
C GLY A 20 -9.62 -14.82 4.38
N LEU A 21 -10.86 -14.34 4.50
CA LEU A 21 -12.02 -15.19 4.77
C LEU A 21 -12.23 -16.21 3.63
N TYR A 22 -12.17 -15.77 2.37
CA TYR A 22 -12.29 -16.65 1.22
C TYR A 22 -11.23 -17.77 1.20
N MET A 23 -9.97 -17.43 1.46
CA MET A 23 -8.89 -18.42 1.55
C MET A 23 -9.10 -19.39 2.72
N GLY A 24 -9.57 -18.89 3.88
CA GLY A 24 -9.89 -19.72 5.03
C GLY A 24 -11.04 -20.72 4.74
N MET A 25 -12.09 -20.27 4.05
CA MET A 25 -13.22 -21.13 3.67
C MET A 25 -12.83 -22.19 2.62
N THR A 26 -12.01 -21.81 1.65
CA THR A 26 -11.62 -22.69 0.54
C THR A 26 -10.39 -23.55 0.84
N GLN A 27 -9.69 -23.28 1.95
CA GLN A 27 -8.40 -23.89 2.32
C GLN A 27 -7.34 -23.77 1.22
N LYS A 28 -7.47 -22.76 0.33
CA LYS A 28 -6.53 -22.49 -0.77
C LYS A 28 -5.77 -21.20 -0.48
N PHE A 29 -4.51 -21.35 -0.07
CA PHE A 29 -3.65 -20.23 0.33
C PHE A 29 -2.74 -19.70 -0.78
N THR A 30 -3.05 -20.01 -2.05
CA THR A 30 -2.27 -19.54 -3.21
C THR A 30 -2.17 -18.01 -3.26
N LEU A 31 -3.21 -17.29 -2.80
CA LEU A 31 -3.25 -15.83 -2.77
C LEU A 31 -2.81 -15.24 -1.40
N ALA A 32 -2.22 -16.05 -0.52
CA ALA A 32 -1.73 -15.56 0.78
C ALA A 32 -0.76 -14.38 0.67
N PRO A 33 0.18 -14.34 -0.32
CA PRO A 33 1.01 -13.17 -0.52
C PRO A 33 0.19 -11.91 -0.86
N VAL A 34 -0.81 -12.01 -1.74
CA VAL A 34 -1.68 -10.88 -2.13
C VAL A 34 -2.45 -10.36 -0.91
N HIS A 35 -3.02 -11.26 -0.11
CA HIS A 35 -3.70 -10.92 1.14
C HIS A 35 -2.79 -10.17 2.11
N ALA A 36 -1.57 -10.67 2.34
CA ALA A 36 -0.61 -10.03 3.24
C ALA A 36 -0.24 -8.62 2.78
N HIS A 37 -0.01 -8.42 1.47
CA HIS A 37 0.31 -7.11 0.93
C HIS A 37 -0.87 -6.13 1.00
N LEU A 38 -2.10 -6.58 0.79
CA LEU A 38 -3.29 -5.73 0.98
C LEU A 38 -3.42 -5.23 2.42
N LEU A 39 -3.18 -6.08 3.42
CA LEU A 39 -3.27 -5.67 4.82
C LEU A 39 -2.08 -4.84 5.29
N LEU A 40 -0.85 -5.17 4.86
CA LEU A 40 0.34 -4.43 5.27
C LEU A 40 0.51 -3.14 4.45
N LEU A 41 0.64 -3.24 3.13
CA LEU A 41 0.85 -2.06 2.28
C LEU A 41 -0.44 -1.25 2.09
N GLY A 42 -1.58 -1.92 1.91
CA GLY A 42 -2.85 -1.23 1.69
C GLY A 42 -3.45 -0.66 2.96
N TRP A 43 -3.63 -1.46 4.01
CA TRP A 43 -4.23 -0.99 5.26
C TRP A 43 -3.20 -0.31 6.18
N ALA A 44 -2.23 -1.06 6.73
CA ALA A 44 -1.39 -0.58 7.81
C ALA A 44 -0.53 0.63 7.41
N SER A 45 0.19 0.56 6.29
CA SER A 45 1.05 1.64 5.81
C SER A 45 0.27 2.91 5.45
N LEU A 46 -0.89 2.79 4.78
CA LEU A 46 -1.72 3.96 4.45
C LEU A 46 -2.39 4.55 5.70
N ALA A 47 -2.83 3.72 6.65
CA ALA A 47 -3.39 4.20 7.91
C ALA A 47 -2.34 4.97 8.72
N LEU A 48 -1.13 4.42 8.87
CA LEU A 48 -0.02 5.10 9.53
C LEU A 48 0.37 6.39 8.82
N ALA A 49 0.51 6.38 7.49
CA ALA A 49 0.78 7.60 6.73
C ALA A 49 -0.34 8.65 6.91
N GLY A 50 -1.59 8.20 6.95
CA GLY A 50 -2.75 9.04 7.20
C GLY A 50 -2.71 9.72 8.57
N ILE A 51 -2.36 8.97 9.62
CA ILE A 51 -2.18 9.47 10.98
C ILE A 51 -1.00 10.44 11.05
N VAL A 52 0.15 10.11 10.47
CA VAL A 52 1.32 10.98 10.44
C VAL A 52 1.01 12.30 9.75
N TYR A 53 0.31 12.30 8.61
CA TYR A 53 -0.08 13.54 7.93
C TYR A 53 -1.21 14.30 8.62
N HIS A 54 -1.89 13.68 9.59
CA HIS A 54 -2.85 14.37 10.45
C HIS A 54 -2.16 15.05 11.63
N LEU A 55 -1.24 14.34 12.30
CA LEU A 55 -0.46 14.84 13.44
C LEU A 55 0.61 15.86 13.04
N TYR A 56 1.18 15.71 11.83
CA TYR A 56 2.22 16.60 11.29
C TYR A 56 1.75 17.22 9.96
N PRO A 57 0.93 18.28 9.99
CA PRO A 57 0.36 18.89 8.80
C PRO A 57 1.43 19.39 7.81
N ALA A 58 2.58 19.86 8.31
CA ALA A 58 3.71 20.30 7.51
C ALA A 58 4.28 19.16 6.64
N ALA A 59 4.40 17.95 7.19
CA ALA A 59 4.81 16.77 6.44
C ALA A 59 3.77 16.35 5.39
N GLY A 60 2.48 16.63 5.63
CA GLY A 60 1.39 16.34 4.70
C GLY A 60 1.26 17.32 3.52
N ALA A 61 1.92 18.48 3.57
CA ALA A 61 1.84 19.52 2.53
C ALA A 61 2.93 19.39 1.45
N THR A 62 3.92 18.51 1.64
CA THR A 62 5.08 18.39 0.75
C THR A 62 4.74 17.74 -0.60
N ARG A 63 5.57 18.00 -1.61
CA ARG A 63 5.47 17.33 -2.93
C ARG A 63 5.71 15.82 -2.83
N LEU A 64 6.56 15.39 -1.88
CA LEU A 64 6.84 13.98 -1.58
C LEU A 64 5.60 13.25 -1.04
N ALA A 65 4.83 13.86 -0.15
CA ALA A 65 3.58 13.27 0.35
C ALA A 65 2.56 13.03 -0.77
N LYS A 66 2.45 13.98 -1.73
CA LYS A 66 1.58 13.83 -2.91
C LYS A 66 2.10 12.75 -3.86
N ALA A 67 3.41 12.68 -4.09
CA ALA A 67 4.02 11.64 -4.92
C ALA A 67 3.80 10.25 -4.32
N HIS A 68 4.06 10.07 -3.02
CA HIS A 68 3.77 8.84 -2.30
C HIS A 68 2.28 8.45 -2.42
N PHE A 69 1.35 9.39 -2.23
CA PHE A 69 -0.08 9.11 -2.37
C PHE A 69 -0.44 8.53 -3.75
N TRP A 70 0.00 9.18 -4.82
CA TRP A 70 -0.34 8.78 -6.18
C TRP A 70 0.35 7.47 -6.58
N ILE A 71 1.64 7.32 -6.27
CA ILE A 71 2.38 6.09 -6.55
C ILE A 71 1.72 4.93 -5.82
N HIS A 72 1.50 5.05 -4.51
CA HIS A 72 0.98 3.95 -3.71
C HIS A 72 -0.44 3.56 -4.13
N ASN A 73 -1.31 4.54 -4.41
CA ASN A 73 -2.70 4.24 -4.74
C ASN A 73 -2.91 3.73 -6.18
N LEU A 74 -2.02 4.04 -7.13
CA LEU A 74 -2.08 3.52 -8.50
C LEU A 74 -1.31 2.21 -8.66
N VAL A 75 -0.12 2.12 -8.05
CA VAL A 75 0.76 0.96 -8.19
C VAL A 75 0.24 -0.22 -7.37
N LEU A 76 -0.33 -0.01 -6.18
CA LEU A 76 -0.79 -1.11 -5.33
C LEU A 76 -1.87 -1.99 -6.01
N PRO A 77 -2.96 -1.45 -6.59
CA PRO A 77 -3.94 -2.29 -7.30
C PRO A 77 -3.32 -3.08 -8.45
N LEU A 78 -2.48 -2.43 -9.27
CA LEU A 78 -1.81 -3.07 -10.40
C LEU A 78 -0.88 -4.19 -9.92
N PHE A 79 -0.13 -3.94 -8.84
CA PHE A 79 0.79 -4.91 -8.24
C PHE A 79 0.02 -6.11 -7.69
N MET A 80 -1.12 -5.90 -7.04
CA MET A 80 -1.96 -6.99 -6.52
C MET A 80 -2.55 -7.85 -7.64
N ILE A 81 -3.01 -7.25 -8.73
CA ILE A 81 -3.53 -7.98 -9.89
C ILE A 81 -2.41 -8.79 -10.56
N ALA A 82 -1.26 -8.16 -10.83
CA ALA A 82 -0.12 -8.84 -11.45
C ALA A 82 0.37 -10.02 -10.60
N LEU A 83 0.45 -9.83 -9.27
CA LEU A 83 0.85 -10.87 -8.34
C LEU A 83 -0.17 -12.01 -8.28
N ALA A 84 -1.47 -11.71 -8.28
CA ALA A 84 -2.53 -12.73 -8.32
C ALA A 84 -2.44 -13.56 -9.62
N VAL A 85 -2.20 -12.93 -10.77
CA VAL A 85 -2.04 -13.62 -12.06
C VAL A 85 -0.78 -14.51 -12.05
N PHE A 86 0.33 -14.00 -11.52
CA PHE A 86 1.57 -14.78 -11.38
C PHE A 86 1.36 -16.03 -10.51
N LEU A 87 0.75 -15.86 -9.34
CA LEU A 87 0.48 -16.94 -8.40
C LEU A 87 -0.58 -17.93 -8.91
N SER A 88 -1.45 -17.51 -9.83
CA SER A 88 -2.43 -18.37 -10.48
C SER A 88 -1.83 -19.25 -11.59
N GLY A 89 -0.51 -19.23 -11.79
CA GLY A 89 0.21 -20.12 -12.71
C GLY A 89 0.64 -19.48 -14.01
N ASN A 90 0.64 -18.15 -14.14
CA ASN A 90 1.17 -17.45 -15.31
C ASN A 90 2.56 -16.85 -15.02
N PRO A 91 3.67 -17.58 -15.28
CA PRO A 91 5.02 -17.09 -15.02
C PRO A 91 5.40 -15.86 -15.85
N GLY A 92 4.72 -15.60 -16.98
CA GLY A 92 4.94 -14.41 -17.81
C GLY A 92 4.61 -13.09 -17.11
N ALA A 93 3.85 -13.13 -16.01
CA ALA A 93 3.59 -11.94 -15.19
C ALA A 93 4.78 -11.54 -14.29
N GLY A 94 5.78 -12.40 -14.11
CA GLY A 94 6.92 -12.18 -13.20
C GLY A 94 7.66 -10.84 -13.43
N PRO A 95 8.05 -10.49 -14.67
CA PRO A 95 8.70 -9.20 -14.95
C PRO A 95 7.83 -7.99 -14.58
N VAL A 96 6.51 -8.07 -14.81
CA VAL A 96 5.56 -7.01 -14.46
C VAL A 96 5.44 -6.86 -12.95
N VAL A 97 5.37 -7.99 -12.21
CA VAL A 97 5.39 -8.01 -10.75
C VAL A 97 6.66 -7.34 -10.21
N GLY A 98 7.83 -7.66 -10.77
CA GLY A 98 9.10 -7.05 -10.38
C GLY A 98 9.13 -5.53 -10.60
N LEU A 99 8.67 -5.07 -11.77
CA LEU A 99 8.64 -3.64 -12.10
C LEU A 99 7.70 -2.86 -11.16
N LEU A 100 6.51 -3.41 -10.90
CA LEU A 100 5.54 -2.80 -9.97
C LEU A 100 6.04 -2.83 -8.52
N ALA A 101 6.75 -3.87 -8.10
CA ALA A 101 7.39 -3.93 -6.78
C ALA A 101 8.44 -2.82 -6.60
N ILE A 102 9.26 -2.57 -7.61
CA ILE A 102 10.27 -1.48 -7.59
C ILE A 102 9.57 -0.12 -7.52
N ALA A 103 8.52 0.10 -8.31
CA ALA A 103 7.73 1.33 -8.26
C ALA A 103 7.09 1.54 -6.88
N MET A 104 6.61 0.46 -6.25
CA MET A 104 6.04 0.49 -4.91
C MET A 104 7.09 0.82 -3.85
N LEU A 105 8.29 0.24 -3.96
CA LEU A 105 9.42 0.56 -3.08
C LEU A 105 9.79 2.03 -3.18
N ALA A 106 9.81 2.61 -4.38
CA ALA A 106 10.06 4.05 -4.56
C ALA A 106 9.00 4.91 -3.84
N GLY A 107 7.73 4.50 -3.86
CA GLY A 107 6.66 5.15 -3.08
C GLY A 107 6.91 5.07 -1.57
N LEU A 108 7.35 3.92 -1.07
CA LEU A 108 7.70 3.71 0.34
C LEU A 108 8.91 4.55 0.78
N VAL A 109 9.92 4.68 -0.09
CA VAL A 109 11.07 5.56 0.14
C VAL A 109 10.62 7.01 0.21
N CYS A 110 9.70 7.44 -0.66
CA CYS A 110 9.14 8.78 -0.60
C CYS A 110 8.41 9.04 0.74
N LEU A 111 7.67 8.07 1.25
CA LEU A 111 7.08 8.13 2.59
C LEU A 111 8.16 8.26 3.66
N ALA A 112 9.13 7.35 3.68
CA ALA A 112 10.18 7.29 4.69
C ALA A 112 10.97 8.61 4.76
N VAL A 113 11.46 9.09 3.61
CA VAL A 113 12.18 10.37 3.52
C VAL A 113 11.31 11.53 3.98
N ASN A 114 10.04 11.57 3.57
CA ASN A 114 9.16 12.67 3.95
C ASN A 114 8.90 12.71 5.46
N VAL A 115 8.71 11.55 6.09
CA VAL A 115 8.52 11.45 7.53
C VAL A 115 9.80 11.83 8.27
N LEU A 116 10.95 11.26 7.90
CA LEU A 116 12.22 11.53 8.58
C LEU A 116 12.67 13.00 8.48
N VAL A 117 12.38 13.67 7.36
CA VAL A 117 12.82 15.06 7.14
C VAL A 117 11.81 16.08 7.68
N ASN A 118 10.50 15.83 7.49
CA ASN A 118 9.46 16.85 7.68
C ASN A 118 8.51 16.58 8.85
N ALA A 119 8.52 15.39 9.46
CA ALA A 119 7.72 15.14 10.67
C ALA A 119 8.47 15.65 11.91
N ARG A 120 8.43 16.96 12.11
CA ARG A 120 8.96 17.62 13.32
C ARG A 120 7.80 18.05 14.20
N ALA A 121 7.90 17.79 15.51
CA ALA A 121 6.96 18.33 16.48
C ALA A 121 6.97 19.86 16.40
N ALA A 122 5.81 20.49 16.52
CA ALA A 122 5.74 21.94 16.71
C ALA A 122 6.50 22.23 18.00
N GLY A 123 7.65 22.90 17.87
CA GLY A 123 8.42 23.41 19.00
C GLY A 123 7.70 24.56 19.69
#